data_AF-A0A081PRS5-F1
#
_entry.id   AF-A0A081PRS5-F1
#
_cell.length_a   1.000
_cell.length_b   1.000
_cell.length_c   1.000
_cell.angle_alpha   90.00
_cell.angle_beta   90.00
_cell.angle_gamma   90.00
#
_symmetry.space_group_name_H-M   'P 1'
#
loop_
_entity.id
_entity.type
_entity.pdbx_description
1 polymer ?
#
loop_
_entity_poly.entity_id
_entity_poly.type
_entity_poly.pdbx_seq_one_letter_code
_entity_poly.pdbx_strand_id
1 'polypeptide(L)'
;MDRFDGKPLINRPVADGIRKTEELINLALSGDAEVYRAANGAKAATVSNEKQSLGGAFYKHLMSGVSQMLPFVIGGGIMIALAFLIDGALGVPNENLGNLGSYHELASMFMKIGGAAFGLMLPVFAGYVAYSIAEKPGLVAGFVAGAIAKEGFAFGKIPYAAGGESTSTLAGVSSGFLGALVGGFIAGALVLAIKKYVKVPRSLEGAKSILLLPLLGTIFTGFVMLAVNIPMAAINTAMNDFLGGLGGGSAVLLGIVLGGMMAVDMGGPVNKAAYVFGTGTLAATVS
;
A
#
# COMPACT_ATOMS: atom_id res chain seq x y z
N MET A 1 8.44 0.65 25.44
CA MET A 1 9.65 1.40 25.86
C MET A 1 9.82 1.39 27.38
N ASP A 2 8.96 0.66 28.09
CA ASP A 2 8.76 0.80 29.54
C ASP A 2 9.97 0.32 30.36
N ARG A 3 10.80 -0.56 29.79
CA ARG A 3 12.08 -1.00 30.37
C ARG A 3 13.15 0.11 30.49
N PHE A 4 12.94 1.26 29.84
CA PHE A 4 13.84 2.40 29.87
C PHE A 4 13.37 3.51 30.81
N ASP A 5 12.31 3.27 31.59
CA ASP A 5 11.83 4.22 32.59
C ASP A 5 12.92 4.56 33.62
N GLY A 6 13.10 5.84 33.89
CA GLY A 6 14.10 6.37 34.81
C GLY A 6 15.54 6.32 34.32
N LYS A 7 15.80 5.93 33.06
CA LYS A 7 17.16 5.85 32.49
C LYS A 7 17.42 7.01 31.52
N PRO A 8 18.65 7.56 31.46
CA PRO A 8 19.06 8.46 30.39
C PRO A 8 18.88 7.77 29.03
N LEU A 9 18.10 8.39 28.13
CA LEU A 9 17.75 7.80 26.84
C LEU A 9 17.87 8.84 25.72
N ILE A 10 18.74 8.56 24.76
CA ILE A 10 18.81 9.33 23.53
C ILE A 10 17.82 8.72 22.54
N ASN A 11 16.65 9.35 22.40
CA ASN A 11 15.64 8.92 21.44
C ASN A 11 15.77 9.73 20.15
N ARG A 12 16.33 9.08 19.11
CA ARG A 12 16.55 9.68 17.79
C ARG A 12 16.06 8.73 16.68
N PRO A 13 15.67 9.27 15.50
CA PRO A 13 15.32 8.45 14.35
C PRO A 13 16.47 7.51 13.95
N VAL A 14 16.14 6.32 13.42
CA VAL A 14 17.14 5.30 13.02
C VAL A 14 18.21 5.86 12.06
N ALA A 15 17.81 6.79 11.18
CA ALA A 15 18.73 7.43 10.23
C ALA A 15 19.84 8.26 10.91
N ASP A 16 19.55 8.89 12.06
CA ASP A 16 20.56 9.63 12.81
C ASP A 16 21.63 8.69 13.38
N GLY A 17 21.25 7.46 13.74
CA GLY A 17 22.18 6.40 14.15
C GLY A 17 23.22 6.01 13.10
N ILE A 18 22.94 6.31 11.82
CA ILE A 18 23.83 6.01 10.69
C ILE A 18 24.60 7.28 10.26
N ARG A 19 23.93 8.44 10.27
CA ARG A 19 24.48 9.69 9.71
C ARG A 19 25.18 10.58 10.72
N LYS A 20 24.87 10.43 12.00
CA LYS A 20 25.33 11.29 13.11
C LYS A 20 25.92 10.44 14.23
N THR A 21 26.54 9.33 13.87
CA THR A 21 27.02 8.32 14.82
C THR A 21 27.95 8.91 15.88
N GLU A 22 28.91 9.75 15.46
CA GLU A 22 29.85 10.40 16.37
C GLU A 22 29.16 11.38 17.33
N GLU A 23 28.22 12.20 16.85
CA GLU A 23 27.42 13.11 17.68
C GLU A 23 26.62 12.33 18.73
N LEU A 24 25.99 11.22 18.34
CA LEU A 24 25.18 10.41 19.24
C LEU A 24 26.02 9.66 20.28
N ILE A 25 27.22 9.20 19.90
CA ILE A 25 28.17 8.58 20.83
C ILE A 25 28.65 9.64 21.84
N ASN A 26 29.04 10.83 21.38
CA ASN A 26 29.49 11.90 22.27
C ASN A 26 28.37 12.36 23.20
N LEU A 27 27.13 12.46 22.71
CA LEU A 27 25.97 12.76 23.54
C LEU A 27 25.72 11.67 24.59
N ALA A 28 25.88 10.39 24.22
CA ALA A 28 25.75 9.28 25.16
C ALA A 28 26.84 9.29 26.25
N LEU A 29 28.07 9.64 25.86
CA LEU A 29 29.24 9.71 26.77
C LEU A 29 29.22 10.97 27.64
N SER A 30 28.60 12.07 27.19
CA SER A 30 28.51 13.34 27.92
C SER A 30 27.67 13.24 29.19
N GLY A 31 26.73 12.28 29.26
CA GLY A 31 25.79 12.17 30.36
C GLY A 31 24.59 13.13 30.28
N ASP A 32 24.52 14.01 29.27
CA ASP A 32 23.44 15.00 29.08
C ASP A 32 22.18 14.42 28.41
N ALA A 33 22.02 13.09 28.42
CA ALA A 33 20.84 12.45 27.86
C ALA A 33 19.62 12.64 28.78
N GLU A 34 18.51 13.09 28.21
CA GLU A 34 17.25 13.25 28.96
C GLU A 34 16.80 11.92 29.59
N VAL A 35 16.36 11.98 30.85
CA VAL A 35 15.83 10.82 31.56
C VAL A 35 14.46 10.48 31.02
N TYR A 36 14.34 9.32 30.37
CA TYR A 36 13.07 8.85 29.84
C TYR A 36 12.14 8.45 30.99
N ARG A 37 10.90 8.96 30.96
CA ARG A 37 9.84 8.50 31.86
C ARG A 37 8.77 7.76 31.09
N ALA A 38 8.56 6.50 31.43
CA ALA A 38 7.48 5.71 30.88
C ALA A 38 6.15 6.22 31.45
N ALA A 39 5.19 6.52 30.57
CA ALA A 39 3.86 6.90 30.99
C ALA A 39 3.13 5.65 31.53
N ASN A 40 3.07 5.52 32.86
CA ASN A 40 2.08 4.64 33.49
C ASN A 40 0.69 5.05 33.00
N GLY A 41 -0.08 4.07 32.50
CA GLY A 41 -1.28 4.28 31.71
C GLY A 41 -2.30 5.26 32.29
N ALA A 42 -2.24 6.52 31.86
CA ALA A 42 -3.35 7.43 31.58
C ALA A 42 -2.75 8.79 31.18
N LYS A 43 -3.08 9.24 29.96
CA LYS A 43 -2.55 10.44 29.29
C LYS A 43 -1.08 10.33 28.91
N ALA A 44 -0.86 9.82 27.70
CA ALA A 44 0.35 10.06 26.95
C ALA A 44 0.71 11.56 27.06
N ALA A 45 1.86 11.83 27.67
CA ALA A 45 2.51 13.12 27.52
C ALA A 45 2.65 13.33 26.01
N THR A 46 1.91 14.32 25.50
CA THR A 46 2.12 14.92 24.20
C THR A 46 3.58 15.34 24.15
N VAL A 47 4.41 14.49 23.54
CA VAL A 47 5.63 14.93 22.89
C VAL A 47 5.22 16.14 22.07
N SER A 48 5.91 17.25 22.30
CA SER A 48 5.75 18.50 21.59
C SER A 48 5.45 18.21 20.13
N ASN A 49 4.20 18.49 19.77
CA ASN A 49 3.71 18.46 18.41
C ASN A 49 4.40 19.64 17.72
N GLU A 50 5.67 19.51 17.35
CA GLU A 50 6.14 20.13 16.11
C GLU A 50 5.08 19.72 15.12
N LYS A 51 4.28 20.68 14.64
CA LYS A 51 3.23 20.45 13.65
C LYS A 51 3.88 19.65 12.53
N GLN A 52 3.72 18.32 12.56
CA GLN A 52 4.29 17.45 11.55
C GLN A 52 3.74 18.02 10.25
N SER A 53 4.63 18.54 9.42
CA SER A 53 4.25 19.20 8.17
C SER A 53 3.24 18.30 7.45
N LEU A 54 2.22 18.89 6.82
CA LEU A 54 1.19 18.12 6.11
C LEU A 54 1.81 17.08 5.18
N GLY A 55 2.96 17.39 4.56
CA GLY A 55 3.74 16.46 3.75
C GLY A 55 4.37 15.31 4.56
N GLY A 56 4.88 15.60 5.75
CA GLY A 56 5.39 14.57 6.67
C GLY A 56 4.30 13.63 7.17
N ALA A 57 3.09 14.13 7.41
CA ALA A 57 1.93 13.31 7.77
C ALA A 57 1.49 12.42 6.60
N PHE A 58 1.37 13.00 5.39
CA PHE A 58 1.07 12.25 4.17
C PHE A 58 2.09 11.13 3.92
N TYR A 59 3.40 11.45 4.00
CA TYR A 59 4.47 10.47 3.84
C TYR A 59 4.36 9.34 4.86
N LYS A 60 4.08 9.65 6.13
CA LYS A 60 3.88 8.63 7.17
C LYS A 60 2.75 7.66 6.82
N HIS A 61 1.60 8.18 6.38
CA HIS A 61 0.45 7.36 6.00
C HIS A 61 0.73 6.52 4.75
N LEU A 62 1.35 7.14 3.74
CA LEU A 62 1.78 6.45 2.53
C LEU A 62 2.73 5.30 2.86
N MET A 63 3.77 5.57 3.64
CA MET A 63 4.76 4.57 4.02
C MET A 63 4.18 3.43 4.86
N SER A 64 3.16 3.70 5.67
CA SER A 64 2.42 2.64 6.38
C SER A 64 1.82 1.62 5.39
N GLY A 65 1.22 2.09 4.30
CA GLY A 65 0.73 1.20 3.24
C GLY A 65 1.85 0.45 2.53
N VAL A 66 2.88 1.18 2.08
CA VAL A 66 3.99 0.63 1.28
C VAL A 66 4.71 -0.49 2.02
N SER A 67 5.05 -0.27 3.29
CA SER A 67 5.76 -1.27 4.09
C SER A 67 4.95 -2.55 4.31
N GLN A 68 3.62 -2.46 4.30
CA GLN A 68 2.74 -3.60 4.54
C GLN A 68 2.40 -4.35 3.26
N MET A 69 2.38 -3.69 2.09
CA MET A 69 2.22 -4.39 0.81
C MET A 69 3.51 -5.10 0.34
N LEU A 70 4.67 -4.62 0.75
CA LEU A 70 5.98 -5.10 0.26
C LEU A 70 6.19 -6.63 0.42
N PRO A 71 5.85 -7.27 1.57
CA PRO A 71 5.96 -8.73 1.68
C PRO A 71 5.06 -9.49 0.70
N PHE A 72 3.90 -8.95 0.34
CA PHE A 72 2.98 -9.56 -0.64
C PHE A 72 3.53 -9.49 -2.05
N VAL A 73 4.13 -8.35 -2.42
CA VAL A 73 4.79 -8.16 -3.71
C VAL A 73 5.98 -9.10 -3.85
N ILE A 74 6.83 -9.19 -2.83
CA ILE A 74 8.02 -10.06 -2.85
C ILE A 74 7.62 -11.52 -2.90
N GLY A 75 6.73 -11.97 -1.99
CA GLY A 75 6.27 -13.35 -1.96
C GLY A 75 5.54 -13.74 -3.25
N GLY A 76 4.63 -12.90 -3.73
CA GLY A 76 3.87 -13.15 -4.96
C GLY A 76 4.74 -13.13 -6.21
N GLY A 77 5.59 -12.11 -6.35
CA GLY A 77 6.47 -11.93 -7.51
C GLY A 77 7.51 -13.03 -7.66
N ILE A 78 8.13 -13.48 -6.56
CA ILE A 78 9.09 -14.60 -6.60
C ILE A 78 8.38 -15.89 -7.02
N MET A 79 7.18 -16.17 -6.50
CA MET A 79 6.40 -17.35 -6.88
C MET A 79 6.02 -17.34 -8.37
N ILE A 80 5.59 -16.18 -8.90
CA ILE A 80 5.31 -16.01 -10.33
C ILE A 80 6.58 -16.22 -11.17
N ALA A 81 7.72 -15.68 -10.74
CA ALA A 81 9.00 -15.87 -11.42
C ALA A 81 9.44 -17.34 -11.43
N LEU A 82 9.24 -18.07 -10.32
CA LEU A 82 9.49 -19.50 -10.25
C LEU A 82 8.56 -20.29 -11.19
N ALA A 83 7.31 -19.88 -11.32
CA ALA A 83 6.40 -20.49 -12.29
C ALA A 83 6.96 -20.40 -13.72
N PHE A 84 7.42 -19.21 -14.14
CA PHE A 84 8.07 -19.02 -15.43
C PHE A 84 9.36 -19.84 -15.57
N LEU A 85 10.18 -19.92 -14.53
CA LEU A 85 11.42 -20.70 -14.54
C LEU A 85 11.13 -22.20 -14.71
N ILE A 86 10.15 -22.73 -13.98
CA ILE A 86 9.76 -24.15 -14.05
C ILE A 86 9.24 -24.49 -15.44
N ASP A 87 8.33 -23.69 -15.99
CA ASP A 87 7.81 -23.92 -17.34
C ASP A 87 8.90 -23.78 -18.41
N GLY A 88 9.77 -22.78 -18.28
CA GLY A 88 10.91 -22.63 -19.17
C GLY A 88 11.86 -23.82 -19.12
N ALA A 89 12.06 -24.42 -17.95
CA ALA A 89 12.94 -25.58 -17.76
C ALA A 89 12.31 -26.90 -18.25
N LEU A 90 11.00 -27.09 -18.05
CA LEU A 90 10.26 -28.28 -18.50
C LEU A 90 9.94 -28.24 -20.00
N GLY A 91 10.00 -27.06 -20.61
CA GLY A 91 9.82 -26.85 -22.04
C GLY A 91 8.36 -26.60 -22.40
N VAL A 92 8.06 -25.37 -22.82
CA VAL A 92 6.75 -25.00 -23.36
C VAL A 92 6.85 -24.94 -24.88
N PRO A 93 5.98 -25.63 -25.65
CA PRO A 93 5.95 -25.52 -27.10
C PRO A 93 5.80 -24.07 -27.57
N ASN A 94 6.44 -23.71 -28.69
CA ASN A 94 6.46 -22.31 -29.15
C ASN A 94 5.07 -21.70 -29.40
N GLU A 95 4.13 -22.55 -29.83
CA GLU A 95 2.72 -22.23 -30.04
C GLU A 95 1.95 -21.94 -28.72
N ASN A 96 2.48 -22.38 -27.58
CA ASN A 96 1.87 -22.26 -26.26
C ASN A 96 2.60 -21.28 -25.32
N LEU A 97 3.52 -20.44 -25.83
CA LEU A 97 4.22 -19.45 -25.00
C LEU A 97 3.28 -18.47 -24.27
N GLY A 98 2.06 -18.27 -24.77
CA GLY A 98 1.03 -17.48 -24.07
C GLY A 98 0.61 -18.08 -22.71
N ASN A 99 0.86 -19.37 -22.49
CA ASN A 99 0.58 -20.08 -21.24
C ASN A 99 1.83 -20.24 -20.36
N LEU A 100 2.93 -19.55 -20.67
CA LEU A 100 4.16 -19.62 -19.88
C LEU A 100 3.88 -19.28 -18.40
N GLY A 101 4.39 -20.12 -17.50
CA GLY A 101 4.12 -20.08 -16.07
C GLY A 101 2.84 -20.79 -15.63
N SER A 102 2.04 -21.32 -16.56
CA SER A 102 0.82 -22.08 -16.25
C SER A 102 0.62 -23.30 -17.15
N TYR A 103 1.60 -23.66 -17.97
CA TYR A 103 1.51 -24.76 -18.92
C TYR A 103 1.64 -26.11 -18.21
N HIS A 104 2.64 -26.27 -17.34
CA HIS A 104 2.74 -27.44 -16.47
C HIS A 104 1.98 -27.23 -15.16
N GLU A 105 1.47 -28.33 -14.60
CA GLU A 105 0.71 -28.31 -13.35
C GLU A 105 1.50 -27.65 -12.21
N LEU A 106 2.78 -28.03 -12.05
CA LEU A 106 3.64 -27.46 -11.02
C LEU A 106 3.82 -25.94 -11.21
N ALA A 107 4.09 -25.47 -12.43
CA ALA A 107 4.22 -24.04 -12.71
C ALA A 107 2.90 -23.30 -12.40
N SER A 108 1.77 -23.87 -12.81
CA SER A 108 0.44 -23.33 -12.53
C SER A 108 0.15 -23.20 -11.04
N MET A 109 0.56 -24.17 -10.21
CA MET A 109 0.44 -24.05 -8.75
C MET A 109 1.20 -22.82 -8.23
N PHE A 110 2.46 -22.63 -8.66
CA PHE A 110 3.27 -21.48 -8.28
C PHE A 110 2.65 -20.16 -8.78
N MET A 111 2.15 -20.13 -10.02
CA MET A 111 1.50 -18.96 -10.60
C MET A 111 0.22 -18.58 -9.85
N LYS A 112 -0.64 -19.54 -9.50
CA LYS A 112 -1.89 -19.26 -8.77
C LYS A 112 -1.64 -18.80 -7.34
N ILE A 113 -0.70 -19.43 -6.63
CA ILE A 113 -0.30 -19.00 -5.28
C ILE A 113 0.33 -17.61 -5.33
N GLY A 114 1.25 -17.39 -6.28
CA GLY A 114 1.92 -16.11 -6.48
C GLY A 114 0.94 -14.99 -6.84
N GLY A 115 0.02 -15.26 -7.78
CA GLY A 115 -1.04 -14.34 -8.18
C GLY A 115 -2.02 -14.01 -7.06
N ALA A 116 -2.34 -14.96 -6.18
CA ALA A 116 -3.16 -14.69 -5.00
C ALA A 116 -2.47 -13.72 -4.03
N ALA A 117 -1.19 -13.93 -3.74
CA ALA A 117 -0.42 -13.02 -2.89
C ALA A 117 -0.25 -11.64 -3.53
N PHE A 118 0.13 -11.60 -4.81
CA PHE A 118 0.33 -10.36 -5.56
C PHE A 118 -0.97 -9.57 -5.69
N GLY A 119 -2.10 -10.23 -5.92
CA GLY A 119 -3.42 -9.60 -6.01
C GLY A 119 -3.90 -8.93 -4.71
N LEU A 120 -3.30 -9.27 -3.56
CA LEU A 120 -3.60 -8.60 -2.29
C LEU A 120 -2.77 -7.34 -2.06
N MET A 121 -1.78 -7.03 -2.91
CA MET A 121 -0.90 -5.88 -2.69
C MET A 121 -1.68 -4.55 -2.59
N LEU A 122 -2.65 -4.31 -3.49
CA LEU A 122 -3.43 -3.07 -3.54
C LEU A 122 -4.45 -2.97 -2.40
N PRO A 123 -5.24 -4.03 -2.10
CA PRO A 123 -6.03 -4.07 -0.88
C PRO A 123 -5.20 -3.80 0.38
N VAL A 124 -4.07 -4.49 0.56
CA VAL A 124 -3.21 -4.33 1.74
C VAL A 124 -2.64 -2.93 1.83
N PHE A 125 -2.13 -2.40 0.73
CA PHE A 125 -1.66 -1.04 0.66
C PHE A 125 -2.73 -0.03 1.13
N ALA A 126 -3.90 -0.02 0.48
CA ALA A 126 -4.98 0.92 0.80
C ALA A 126 -5.53 0.71 2.22
N GLY A 127 -5.65 -0.55 2.64
CA GLY A 127 -6.05 -0.96 3.99
C GLY A 127 -5.14 -0.38 5.07
N TYR A 128 -3.82 -0.44 4.89
CA TYR A 128 -2.86 0.06 5.85
C TYR A 128 -2.63 1.58 5.78
N VAL A 129 -2.87 2.22 4.63
CA VAL A 129 -3.02 3.68 4.55
C VAL A 129 -4.23 4.11 5.38
N ALA A 130 -5.40 3.52 5.16
CA ALA A 130 -6.63 3.84 5.89
C ALA A 130 -6.48 3.55 7.40
N TYR A 131 -5.86 2.42 7.76
CA TYR A 131 -5.54 2.06 9.14
C TYR A 131 -4.66 3.11 9.82
N SER A 132 -3.67 3.64 9.12
CA SER A 132 -2.79 4.66 9.70
C SER A 132 -3.50 5.99 9.99
N ILE A 133 -4.68 6.22 9.40
CA ILE A 133 -5.51 7.42 9.59
C ILE A 133 -6.64 7.18 10.60
N ALA A 134 -7.34 6.05 10.49
CA ALA A 134 -8.57 5.76 11.23
C ALA A 134 -8.49 4.54 12.16
N GLU A 135 -7.30 3.95 12.33
CA GLU A 135 -7.02 2.74 13.13
C GLU A 135 -7.77 1.51 12.60
N LYS A 136 -8.01 0.51 13.45
CA LYS A 136 -8.68 -0.76 13.10
C LYS A 136 -9.99 -0.57 12.31
N PRO A 137 -10.88 0.38 12.65
CA PRO A 137 -12.12 0.59 11.89
C PRO A 137 -11.90 0.98 10.41
N GLY A 138 -10.77 1.62 10.09
CA GLY A 138 -10.45 2.04 8.72
C GLY A 138 -10.03 0.91 7.79
N LEU A 139 -9.63 -0.23 8.36
CA LEU A 139 -8.98 -1.33 7.66
C LEU A 139 -9.89 -1.95 6.58
N VAL A 140 -11.15 -2.24 6.94
CA VAL A 140 -12.12 -2.86 6.00
C VAL A 140 -12.42 -1.93 4.83
N ALA A 141 -12.68 -0.65 5.12
CA ALA A 141 -12.94 0.36 4.09
C ALA A 141 -11.74 0.51 3.14
N GLY A 142 -10.52 0.55 3.68
CA GLY A 142 -9.29 0.64 2.88
C GLY A 142 -9.06 -0.62 2.03
N PHE A 143 -9.26 -1.82 2.56
CA PHE A 143 -9.19 -3.05 1.77
C PHE A 143 -10.16 -3.04 0.60
N VAL A 144 -11.40 -2.63 0.84
CA VAL A 144 -12.42 -2.52 -0.21
C VAL A 144 -12.03 -1.47 -1.25
N ALA A 145 -11.47 -0.33 -0.83
CA ALA A 145 -10.97 0.68 -1.77
C ALA A 145 -9.87 0.12 -2.68
N GLY A 146 -8.88 -0.58 -2.10
CA GLY A 146 -7.81 -1.20 -2.87
C GLY A 146 -8.30 -2.32 -3.79
N ALA A 147 -9.30 -3.10 -3.35
CA ALA A 147 -9.93 -4.12 -4.18
C ALA A 147 -10.70 -3.51 -5.36
N ILE A 148 -11.49 -2.46 -5.14
CA ILE A 148 -12.18 -1.73 -6.22
C ILE A 148 -11.18 -1.16 -7.22
N ALA A 149 -10.09 -0.57 -6.73
CA ALA A 149 -9.05 -0.02 -7.60
C ALA A 149 -8.41 -1.09 -8.51
N LYS A 150 -8.13 -2.28 -7.94
CA LYS A 150 -7.60 -3.44 -8.66
C LYS A 150 -8.58 -3.98 -9.70
N GLU A 151 -9.84 -4.20 -9.31
CA GLU A 151 -10.86 -4.80 -10.20
C GLU A 151 -11.41 -3.79 -11.23
N GLY A 152 -11.12 -2.49 -11.06
CA GLY A 152 -11.52 -1.46 -12.00
C GLY A 152 -12.99 -1.06 -11.93
N PHE A 153 -13.71 -1.40 -10.85
CA PHE A 153 -15.13 -1.06 -10.73
C PHE A 153 -15.36 0.45 -10.69
N ALA A 154 -16.24 0.94 -11.56
CA ALA A 154 -16.61 2.34 -11.65
C ALA A 154 -18.10 2.52 -11.97
N PHE A 155 -18.67 3.70 -11.75
CA PHE A 155 -20.06 3.96 -12.12
C PHE A 155 -20.29 3.69 -13.62
N GLY A 156 -21.32 2.89 -13.93
CA GLY A 156 -21.61 2.44 -15.29
C GLY A 156 -20.68 1.34 -15.83
N LYS A 157 -19.69 0.90 -15.05
CA LYS A 157 -18.69 -0.12 -15.41
C LYS A 157 -18.58 -1.21 -14.34
N ILE A 158 -19.72 -1.65 -13.82
CA ILE A 158 -19.81 -2.77 -12.88
C ILE A 158 -20.50 -3.90 -13.61
N PRO A 159 -19.86 -5.07 -13.79
CA PRO A 159 -20.52 -6.22 -14.37
C PRO A 159 -21.72 -6.66 -13.50
N TYR A 160 -22.89 -6.79 -14.11
CA TYR A 160 -24.11 -7.36 -13.53
C TYR A 160 -24.74 -8.38 -14.48
N ALA A 161 -25.40 -9.41 -13.93
CA ALA A 161 -26.21 -10.32 -14.72
C ALA A 161 -27.58 -9.69 -14.97
N ALA A 162 -27.92 -9.41 -16.22
CA ALA A 162 -29.26 -8.99 -16.63
C ALA A 162 -29.87 -10.06 -17.52
N GLY A 163 -31.04 -10.58 -17.15
CA GLY A 163 -31.75 -11.57 -17.97
C GLY A 163 -31.01 -12.89 -18.23
N GLY A 164 -29.90 -13.18 -17.51
CA GLY A 164 -29.08 -14.38 -17.70
C GLY A 164 -27.79 -14.16 -18.51
N GLU A 165 -27.53 -12.96 -19.03
CA GLU A 165 -26.30 -12.62 -19.75
C GLU A 165 -25.30 -11.90 -18.84
N SER A 166 -24.03 -12.33 -18.88
CA SER A 166 -22.93 -11.71 -18.16
C SER A 166 -22.46 -10.45 -18.88
N THR A 167 -22.59 -9.28 -18.25
CA THR A 167 -22.07 -8.01 -18.80
C THR A 167 -20.57 -7.82 -18.53
N SER A 168 -19.77 -8.88 -18.64
CA SER A 168 -18.31 -8.83 -18.41
C SER A 168 -17.59 -7.82 -19.32
N THR A 169 -18.19 -7.46 -20.46
CA THR A 169 -17.72 -6.39 -21.35
C THR A 169 -17.81 -4.99 -20.74
N LEU A 170 -18.58 -4.80 -19.65
CA LEU A 170 -18.66 -3.54 -18.90
C LEU A 170 -17.53 -3.39 -17.86
N ALA A 171 -16.67 -4.40 -17.66
CA ALA A 171 -15.61 -4.33 -16.67
C ALA A 171 -14.75 -3.08 -16.91
N GLY A 172 -14.65 -2.24 -15.88
CA GLY A 172 -13.86 -1.02 -15.96
C GLY A 172 -12.37 -1.30 -16.02
N VAL A 173 -11.62 -0.29 -16.44
CA VAL A 173 -10.16 -0.36 -16.44
C VAL A 173 -9.66 -0.22 -15.00
N SER A 174 -8.73 -1.07 -14.60
CA SER A 174 -8.03 -0.97 -13.32
C SER A 174 -7.41 0.42 -13.18
N SER A 175 -7.70 1.08 -12.05
CA SER A 175 -6.97 2.30 -11.68
C SER A 175 -5.65 1.98 -10.96
N GLY A 176 -5.39 0.70 -10.72
CA GLY A 176 -4.14 0.18 -10.21
C GLY A 176 -3.71 0.84 -8.91
N PHE A 177 -2.40 1.06 -8.79
CA PHE A 177 -1.79 1.63 -7.60
C PHE A 177 -2.29 3.05 -7.29
N LEU A 178 -2.54 3.89 -8.30
CA LEU A 178 -3.00 5.27 -8.11
C LEU A 178 -4.40 5.32 -7.48
N GLY A 179 -5.32 4.49 -7.97
CA GLY A 179 -6.64 4.40 -7.36
C GLY A 179 -6.59 3.83 -5.95
N ALA A 180 -5.71 2.85 -5.68
CA ALA A 180 -5.52 2.32 -4.34
C ALA A 180 -4.92 3.37 -3.38
N LEU A 181 -4.02 4.23 -3.87
CA LEU A 181 -3.44 5.35 -3.12
C LEU A 181 -4.51 6.35 -2.72
N VAL A 182 -5.21 6.92 -3.70
CA VAL A 182 -6.26 7.91 -3.44
C VAL A 182 -7.38 7.28 -2.60
N GLY A 183 -7.77 6.05 -2.91
CA GLY A 183 -8.78 5.29 -2.20
C GLY A 183 -8.43 5.00 -0.75
N GLY A 184 -7.18 4.65 -0.43
CA GLY A 184 -6.73 4.43 0.93
C GLY A 184 -6.84 5.68 1.81
N PHE A 185 -6.45 6.84 1.28
CA PHE A 185 -6.60 8.12 1.98
C PHE A 185 -8.07 8.52 2.16
N ILE A 186 -8.88 8.37 1.10
CA ILE A 186 -10.33 8.63 1.16
C ILE A 186 -11.00 7.72 2.18
N ALA A 187 -10.71 6.42 2.17
CA ALA A 187 -11.26 5.44 3.11
C ALA A 187 -10.93 5.82 4.56
N GLY A 188 -9.67 6.15 4.83
CA GLY A 188 -9.24 6.62 6.15
C GLY A 188 -9.97 7.89 6.57
N ALA A 189 -10.07 8.89 5.68
CA ALA A 189 -10.75 10.15 5.96
C ALA A 189 -12.25 9.96 6.22
N LEU A 190 -12.93 9.14 5.41
CA LEU A 190 -14.36 8.83 5.56
C LEU A 190 -14.63 8.12 6.88
N VAL A 191 -13.87 7.08 7.21
CA VAL A 191 -14.06 6.36 8.47
C VAL A 191 -13.78 7.25 9.67
N LEU A 192 -12.76 8.11 9.60
CA LEU A 192 -12.48 9.10 10.63
C LEU A 192 -13.63 10.10 10.79
N ALA A 193 -14.22 10.56 9.68
CA ALA A 193 -15.39 11.43 9.70
C ALA A 193 -16.61 10.72 10.34
N ILE A 194 -16.90 9.48 9.95
CA ILE A 194 -18.00 8.69 10.54
C ILE A 194 -17.76 8.49 12.05
N LYS A 195 -16.53 8.16 12.46
CA LYS A 195 -16.15 8.03 13.88
C LYS A 195 -16.44 9.30 14.67
N LYS A 196 -16.20 10.48 14.06
CA LYS A 196 -16.41 11.81 14.65
C LYS A 196 -17.88 12.24 14.70
N TYR A 197 -18.64 12.02 13.63
CA TYR A 197 -20.01 12.55 13.50
C TYR A 197 -21.09 11.59 14.00
N VAL A 198 -20.90 10.28 13.90
CA VAL A 198 -21.89 9.29 14.38
C VAL A 198 -21.75 9.11 15.89
N LYS A 199 -22.64 9.74 16.66
CA LYS A 199 -22.72 9.55 18.12
C LYS A 199 -23.69 8.41 18.43
N VAL A 200 -23.28 7.50 19.31
CA VAL A 200 -24.10 6.38 19.79
C VAL A 200 -24.22 6.45 21.31
N PRO A 201 -25.31 5.96 21.91
CA PRO A 201 -25.43 5.84 23.37
C PRO A 201 -24.38 4.87 23.92
N ARG A 202 -24.01 5.01 25.21
CA ARG A 202 -22.96 4.20 25.87
C ARG A 202 -23.15 2.69 25.70
N SER A 203 -24.39 2.21 25.68
CA SER A 203 -24.71 0.79 25.46
C SER A 203 -24.33 0.26 24.06
N LEU A 204 -24.14 1.14 23.08
CA LEU A 204 -23.83 0.80 21.69
C LEU A 204 -22.40 1.16 21.27
N GLU A 205 -21.53 1.60 22.19
CA GLU A 205 -20.14 1.94 21.87
C GLU A 205 -19.35 0.73 21.34
N GLY A 206 -19.59 -0.46 21.88
CA GLY A 206 -19.01 -1.71 21.38
C GLY A 206 -19.49 -2.03 19.95
N ALA A 207 -20.80 -1.91 19.71
CA ALA A 207 -21.40 -2.11 18.38
C ALA A 207 -20.92 -1.07 17.36
N LYS A 208 -20.62 0.17 17.79
CA LYS A 208 -20.12 1.21 16.88
C LYS A 208 -18.80 0.83 16.22
N SER A 209 -17.83 0.36 17.00
CA SER A 209 -16.48 0.08 16.47
C SER A 209 -16.41 -1.24 15.71
N ILE A 210 -17.26 -2.21 16.06
CA ILE A 210 -17.25 -3.54 15.45
C ILE A 210 -18.16 -3.61 14.21
N LEU A 211 -19.30 -2.90 14.22
CA LEU A 211 -20.32 -3.02 13.18
C LEU A 211 -20.55 -1.72 12.42
N LEU A 212 -20.86 -0.61 13.10
CA LEU A 212 -21.25 0.62 12.40
C LEU A 212 -20.10 1.23 11.59
N LEU A 213 -18.90 1.35 12.17
CA LEU A 213 -17.77 1.95 11.48
C LEU A 213 -17.30 1.12 10.28
N PRO A 214 -17.12 -0.22 10.39
CA PRO A 214 -16.79 -1.03 9.23
C PRO A 214 -17.89 -1.01 8.16
N LEU A 215 -19.18 -1.11 8.55
CA LEU A 215 -20.29 -1.13 7.62
C LEU A 215 -20.43 0.20 6.85
N LEU A 216 -20.59 1.31 7.57
CA LEU A 216 -20.75 2.61 6.96
C LEU A 216 -19.46 3.04 6.23
N GLY A 217 -18.31 2.75 6.81
CA GLY A 217 -17.00 2.98 6.20
C GLY A 217 -16.90 2.31 4.83
N THR A 218 -17.25 1.03 4.74
CA THR A 218 -17.25 0.28 3.48
C THR A 218 -18.29 0.80 2.50
N ILE A 219 -19.52 1.09 2.94
CA ILE A 219 -20.58 1.62 2.05
C ILE A 219 -20.12 2.94 1.43
N PHE A 220 -19.77 3.92 2.25
CA PHE A 220 -19.40 5.25 1.74
C PHE A 220 -18.12 5.20 0.91
N THR A 221 -17.12 4.45 1.36
CA THR A 221 -15.87 4.30 0.59
C THR A 221 -16.12 3.60 -0.74
N GLY A 222 -16.92 2.54 -0.76
CA GLY A 222 -17.27 1.81 -1.98
C GLY A 222 -17.91 2.72 -3.01
N PHE A 223 -18.98 3.44 -2.63
CA PHE A 223 -19.66 4.36 -3.55
C PHE A 223 -18.78 5.51 -4.02
N VAL A 224 -17.95 6.09 -3.14
CA VAL A 224 -17.02 7.15 -3.53
C VAL A 224 -15.96 6.60 -4.49
N MET A 225 -15.46 5.39 -4.25
CA MET A 225 -14.48 4.75 -5.12
C MET A 225 -15.02 4.48 -6.52
N LEU A 226 -16.31 4.16 -6.68
CA LEU A 226 -16.91 4.02 -8.01
C LEU A 226 -16.81 5.29 -8.86
N ALA A 227 -16.85 6.48 -8.25
CA ALA A 227 -16.61 7.74 -8.96
C ALA A 227 -15.12 8.02 -9.14
N VAL A 228 -14.31 7.83 -8.09
CA VAL A 228 -12.86 8.10 -8.10
C VAL A 228 -12.11 7.21 -9.09
N ASN A 229 -12.59 5.98 -9.31
CA ASN A 229 -11.95 5.04 -10.22
C ASN A 229 -11.97 5.54 -11.68
N ILE A 230 -12.96 6.35 -12.07
CA ILE A 230 -13.07 6.90 -13.43
C ILE A 230 -11.86 7.77 -13.82
N PRO A 231 -11.56 8.88 -13.11
CA PRO A 231 -10.39 9.69 -13.43
C PRO A 231 -9.07 8.95 -13.14
N MET A 232 -9.01 8.10 -12.10
CA MET A 232 -7.78 7.40 -11.77
C MET A 232 -7.41 6.34 -12.82
N ALA A 233 -8.39 5.64 -13.39
CA ALA A 233 -8.17 4.73 -14.50
C ALA A 233 -7.67 5.47 -15.75
N ALA A 234 -8.21 6.66 -16.06
CA ALA A 234 -7.71 7.47 -17.17
C ALA A 234 -6.24 7.88 -17.00
N ILE A 235 -5.84 8.28 -15.78
CA ILE A 235 -4.44 8.58 -15.47
C ILE A 235 -3.58 7.31 -15.60
N ASN A 236 -4.07 6.17 -15.12
CA ASN A 236 -3.35 4.91 -15.22
C ASN A 236 -3.13 4.50 -16.68
N THR A 237 -4.16 4.61 -17.53
CA THR A 237 -4.04 4.37 -18.98
C THR A 237 -3.05 5.34 -19.62
N ALA A 238 -3.14 6.65 -19.33
CA ALA A 238 -2.21 7.63 -19.87
C ALA A 238 -0.75 7.36 -19.46
N MET A 239 -0.53 6.91 -18.22
CA MET A 239 0.79 6.49 -17.75
C MET A 239 1.28 5.23 -18.48
N ASN A 240 0.43 4.23 -18.66
CA ASN A 240 0.76 3.01 -19.38
C ASN A 240 1.07 3.28 -20.85
N ASP A 241 0.30 4.16 -21.51
CA ASP A 241 0.56 4.57 -22.90
C ASP A 241 1.87 5.33 -23.02
N PHE A 242 2.15 6.24 -22.07
CA PHE A 242 3.42 6.96 -22.02
C PHE A 242 4.61 6.01 -21.83
N LEU A 243 4.52 5.09 -20.87
CA LEU A 243 5.58 4.11 -20.60
C LEU A 243 5.74 3.09 -21.74
N GLY A 244 4.64 2.65 -22.35
CA GLY A 244 4.67 1.77 -23.52
C GLY A 244 5.27 2.44 -24.75
N GLY A 245 5.14 3.77 -24.86
CA GLY A 245 5.78 4.58 -25.88
C GLY A 245 7.29 4.80 -25.67
N LEU A 246 7.83 4.49 -24.48
CA LEU A 246 9.27 4.56 -24.18
C LEU A 246 10.01 3.39 -24.84
N GLY A 247 10.40 3.56 -26.10
CA GLY A 247 11.21 2.58 -26.83
C GLY A 247 12.64 2.42 -26.27
N GLY A 248 13.14 1.17 -26.27
CA GLY A 248 14.55 0.73 -26.22
C GLY A 248 15.48 1.46 -25.24
N GLY A 249 16.05 2.59 -25.67
CA GLY A 249 17.06 3.33 -24.89
C GLY A 249 16.50 4.08 -23.67
N SER A 250 15.22 4.49 -23.71
CA SER A 250 14.60 5.26 -22.64
C SER A 250 14.20 4.41 -21.44
N ALA A 251 13.77 3.16 -21.66
CA ALA A 251 13.49 2.19 -20.60
C ALA A 251 14.77 1.78 -19.84
N VAL A 252 15.90 1.61 -20.54
CA VAL A 252 17.19 1.31 -19.91
C VAL A 252 17.66 2.49 -19.04
N LEU A 253 17.53 3.73 -19.54
CA LEU A 253 17.84 4.92 -18.75
C LEU A 253 16.95 5.04 -17.50
N LEU A 254 15.65 4.77 -17.62
CA LEU A 254 14.74 4.77 -16.47
C LEU A 254 15.15 3.71 -15.44
N GLY A 255 15.52 2.51 -15.88
CA GLY A 255 16.01 1.44 -15.02
C GLY A 255 17.29 1.84 -14.27
N ILE A 256 18.25 2.47 -14.97
CA ILE A 256 19.50 2.98 -14.35
C ILE A 256 19.18 4.06 -13.30
N VAL A 257 18.28 4.99 -13.62
CA VAL A 257 17.88 6.06 -12.69
C VAL A 257 17.22 5.48 -11.45
N LEU A 258 16.24 4.58 -11.61
CA LEU A 258 15.54 3.97 -10.48
C LEU A 258 16.47 3.11 -9.64
N GLY A 259 17.32 2.29 -10.25
CA GLY A 259 18.33 1.51 -9.55
C GLY A 259 19.33 2.39 -8.79
N GLY A 260 19.77 3.49 -9.42
CA GLY A 260 20.61 4.50 -8.78
C GLY A 260 19.92 5.12 -7.56
N MET A 261 18.66 5.54 -7.68
CA MET A 261 17.87 6.09 -6.57
C MET A 261 17.71 5.09 -5.41
N MET A 262 17.55 3.79 -5.70
CA MET A 262 17.50 2.76 -4.67
C MET A 262 18.83 2.61 -3.90
N ALA A 263 19.96 2.88 -4.55
CA ALA A 263 21.29 2.82 -3.95
C ALA A 263 21.70 4.09 -3.16
N VAL A 264 21.13 5.26 -3.48
CA VAL A 264 21.54 6.57 -2.93
C VAL A 264 21.54 6.64 -1.40
N ASP A 265 20.52 6.08 -0.75
CA ASP A 265 20.37 6.19 0.70
C ASP A 265 20.14 4.84 1.41
N MET A 266 20.47 3.73 0.73
CA MET A 266 20.46 2.36 1.25
C MET A 266 19.25 2.01 2.15
N GLY A 267 18.04 2.44 1.75
CA GLY A 267 16.80 2.19 2.51
C GLY A 267 16.11 3.43 3.09
N GLY A 268 16.66 4.61 2.85
CA GLY A 268 16.07 5.89 3.21
C GLY A 268 14.90 6.33 2.31
N PRO A 269 14.48 7.61 2.39
CA PRO A 269 13.36 8.15 1.65
C PRO A 269 13.47 8.05 0.12
N VAL A 270 14.67 8.22 -0.45
CA VAL A 270 14.94 8.16 -1.89
C VAL A 270 14.74 6.73 -2.40
N ASN A 271 15.29 5.74 -1.70
CA ASN A 271 15.07 4.34 -2.04
C ASN A 271 13.57 3.98 -1.97
N LYS A 272 12.87 4.40 -0.91
CA LYS A 272 11.43 4.12 -0.79
C LYS A 272 10.61 4.80 -1.88
N ALA A 273 10.95 6.02 -2.29
CA ALA A 273 10.29 6.70 -3.39
C ALA A 273 10.48 5.96 -4.73
N ALA A 274 11.72 5.55 -5.04
CA ALA A 274 12.02 4.76 -6.23
C ALA A 274 11.31 3.41 -6.21
N TYR A 275 11.22 2.77 -5.04
CA TYR A 275 10.50 1.52 -4.86
C TYR A 275 9.00 1.68 -5.09
N VAL A 276 8.37 2.70 -4.50
CA VAL A 276 6.94 2.99 -4.71
C VAL A 276 6.65 3.27 -6.17
N PHE A 277 7.52 4.02 -6.84
CA PHE A 277 7.40 4.25 -8.27
C PHE A 277 7.51 2.93 -9.05
N GLY A 278 8.57 2.16 -8.87
CA GLY A 278 8.82 0.92 -9.62
C GLY A 278 7.78 -0.18 -9.37
N THR A 279 7.30 -0.33 -8.13
CA THR A 279 6.23 -1.28 -7.82
C THR A 279 4.86 -0.77 -8.29
N GLY A 280 4.62 0.54 -8.23
CA GLY A 280 3.41 1.16 -8.76
C GLY A 280 3.30 1.03 -10.28
N THR A 281 4.40 1.18 -11.02
CA THR A 281 4.43 0.98 -12.47
C THR A 281 4.30 -0.50 -12.83
N LEU A 282 4.95 -1.41 -12.10
CA LEU A 282 4.76 -2.84 -12.28
C LEU A 282 3.30 -3.25 -12.05
N ALA A 283 2.68 -2.74 -10.99
CA ALA A 283 1.26 -2.96 -10.74
C ALA A 283 0.37 -2.49 -11.90
N ALA A 284 0.73 -1.37 -12.55
CA ALA A 284 -0.01 -0.83 -13.68
C ALA A 284 0.20 -1.63 -14.99
N THR A 285 1.29 -2.40 -15.12
CA THR A 285 1.60 -3.19 -16.33
C THR A 285 1.26 -4.69 -16.20
N VAL A 286 1.13 -5.21 -14.98
CA VAL A 286 0.82 -6.61 -14.70
C VAL A 286 -0.66 -6.81 -14.30
N SER A 287 -1.46 -5.74 -14.26
CA SER A 287 -2.93 -5.80 -14.17
C SER A 287 -3.57 -5.61 -15.54
#